data_AF-A0A2E8DCA5-F1
#
_entry.id   AF-A0A2E8DCA5-F1
#
_cell.length_a   1.000
_cell.length_b   1.000
_cell.length_c   1.000
_cell.angle_alpha   90.00
_cell.angle_beta   90.00
_cell.angle_gamma   90.00
#
_symmetry.space_group_name_H-M   'P 1'
#
loop_
_entity.id
_entity.type
_entity.pdbx_description
1 polymer ?
#
loop_
_entity_poly.entity_id
_entity_poly.type
_entity_poly.pdbx_seq_one_letter_code
_entity_poly.pdbx_strand_id
1 'polypeptide(L)' 'MYRTWRDSTGKFSVQAKFVGFGDKKVTLQKRDGKLIKVPGSKLSEADQKFYREKCEQRPG' A
#
# COMPACT_ATOMS: atom_id res chain seq x y z
N MET A 1 9.36 -6.19 -2.46
CA MET A 1 8.80 -6.23 -3.83
C MET A 1 8.06 -4.92 -4.12
N TYR A 2 8.30 -4.33 -5.28
CA TYR A 2 7.52 -3.18 -5.78
C TYR A 2 6.28 -3.70 -6.48
N ARG A 3 5.12 -3.10 -6.22
CA ARG A 3 3.87 -3.39 -6.94
C ARG A 3 3.21 -2.10 -7.38
N THR A 4 2.33 -2.18 -8.36
CA THR A 4 1.47 -1.06 -8.74
C THR A 4 0.29 -1.03 -7.78
N TRP A 5 0.23 0.02 -6.97
CA TRP A 5 -0.90 0.34 -6.11
C TRP A 5 -1.89 1.19 -6.88
N ARG A 6 -3.18 0.93 -6.72
CA ARG A 6 -4.24 1.73 -7.32
C ARG A 6 -5.18 2.25 -6.24
N ASP A 7 -5.67 3.46 -6.47
CA ASP A 7 -6.75 3.98 -5.65
C ASP A 7 -8.08 3.30 -6.01
N SER A 8 -9.09 3.44 -5.15
CA SER A 8 -10.42 2.85 -5.34
C SER A 8 -11.12 3.34 -6.61
N THR A 9 -10.78 4.53 -7.10
CA THR A 9 -11.31 5.07 -8.37
C THR A 9 -10.56 4.58 -9.60
N GLY A 10 -9.39 3.94 -9.45
CA GLY A 10 -8.54 3.48 -10.54
C GLY A 10 -7.88 4.60 -11.37
N LYS A 11 -8.15 5.87 -11.04
CA LYS A 11 -7.58 7.04 -11.74
C LYS A 11 -6.14 7.27 -11.33
N PHE A 12 -5.76 6.88 -10.12
CA PHE A 12 -4.41 7.02 -9.62
C PHE A 12 -3.75 5.66 -9.49
N SER A 13 -2.58 5.52 -10.12
CA SER A 13 -1.74 4.33 -10.01
C SER A 13 -0.30 4.72 -9.71
N VAL A 14 0.32 4.04 -8.74
CA VAL A 14 1.69 4.33 -8.30
C VAL A 14 2.45 3.04 -8.06
N GLN A 15 3.66 2.95 -8.63
CA GLN A 15 4.54 1.82 -8.37
C GLN A 15 5.33 2.06 -7.08
N ALA A 16 5.05 1.25 -6.05
CA ALA A 16 5.65 1.41 -4.74
C ALA A 16 5.76 0.09 -3.99
N LYS A 17 6.69 0.03 -3.04
CA LYS A 17 6.89 -1.08 -2.11
C LYS A 17 6.09 -0.81 -0.83
N PHE A 18 5.38 -1.82 -0.34
CA PHE A 18 4.76 -1.77 0.99
C PHE A 18 5.86 -1.66 2.06
N VAL A 19 5.77 -0.64 2.90
CA VAL A 19 6.69 -0.45 4.03
C VAL A 19 6.00 -0.84 5.34
N GLY A 20 4.74 -0.46 5.50
CA GLY A 20 3.96 -0.78 6.68
C GLY A 20 2.57 -0.17 6.63
N PHE A 21 1.74 -0.53 7.60
CA PHE A 21 0.41 0.03 7.78
C PHE A 21 0.25 0.49 9.23
N GLY A 22 -0.22 1.71 9.43
CA GLY A 22 -0.41 2.33 10.75
C GLY A 22 -1.28 3.58 10.63
N ASP A 23 -1.97 3.98 11.69
CA ASP A 23 -2.87 5.15 11.68
C ASP A 23 -3.91 5.11 10.54
N LYS A 24 -4.41 3.92 10.20
CA LYS A 24 -5.33 3.67 9.07
C LYS A 24 -4.75 4.06 7.69
N LYS A 25 -3.44 4.28 7.61
CA LYS A 25 -2.69 4.68 6.41
C LYS A 25 -1.64 3.64 6.07
N VAL A 26 -1.52 3.36 4.79
CA VAL A 26 -0.49 2.50 4.20
C VAL A 26 0.71 3.38 3.87
N THR A 27 1.87 3.04 4.42
CA THR A 27 3.14 3.67 4.06
C THR A 27 3.75 2.90 2.90
N LEU A 28 3.98 3.60 1.80
CA LEU A 28 4.49 3.07 0.55
C LEU A 28 5.76 3.79 0.16
N GLN A 29 6.78 3.06 -0.26
CA GLN A 29 8.02 3.62 -0.81
C GLN A 29 7.99 3.56 -2.33
N LYS A 30 7.95 4.72 -2.99
CA LYS A 30 8.04 4.83 -4.44
C LYS A 30 9.41 4.36 -4.95
N ARG A 31 9.52 4.10 -6.25
CA ARG A 31 10.82 3.82 -6.90
C ARG A 31 11.84 4.96 -6.74
N ASP A 32 11.36 6.19 -6.64
CA ASP A 32 12.20 7.37 -6.40
C ASP A 32 12.76 7.45 -4.96
N GLY A 33 12.54 6.43 -4.12
CA GLY A 33 12.92 6.42 -2.71
C GLY A 33 11.97 7.20 -1.78
N LYS A 34 11.11 8.07 -2.33
CA LYS A 34 10.11 8.82 -1.56
C LYS A 34 9.10 7.90 -0.85
N LEU A 35 8.88 8.18 0.43
CA LEU A 35 7.83 7.56 1.23
C LEU A 35 6.55 8.38 1.14
N ILE A 36 5.45 7.73 0.78
CA ILE A 36 4.12 8.32 0.74
C ILE A 36 3.20 7.57 1.69
N LYS A 37 2.27 8.29 2.33
CA LYS A 37 1.23 7.72 3.19
C LYS A 37 -0.10 7.85 2.49
N VAL A 38 -0.71 6.72 2.15
CA VAL A 38 -2.00 6.68 1.46
C VAL A 38 -3.04 6.10 2.42
N PRO A 39 -4.22 6.73 2.60
CA PRO A 39 -5.29 6.12 3.41
C PRO A 39 -5.65 4.75 2.85
N GLY A 40 -5.64 3.71 3.68
CA GLY A 40 -5.97 2.34 3.25
C GLY A 40 -7.37 2.26 2.62
N SER A 41 -8.31 3.05 3.17
CA SER A 41 -9.68 3.19 2.68
C SER A 41 -9.80 3.76 1.26
N LYS A 42 -8.77 4.48 0.78
CA LYS A 42 -8.74 5.04 -0.58
C LYS A 42 -8.06 4.10 -1.59
N LEU A 43 -7.50 2.99 -1.16
CA LEU A 43 -6.91 1.99 -2.04
C LEU A 43 -7.99 1.04 -2.57
N SER A 44 -7.72 0.43 -3.72
CA SER A 44 -8.56 -0.63 -4.28
C SER A 44 -8.71 -1.80 -3.30
N GLU A 45 -9.82 -2.54 -3.34
CA GLU A 45 -10.04 -3.71 -2.49
C GLU A 45 -8.90 -4.74 -2.59
N ALA A 46 -8.32 -4.93 -3.77
CA ALA A 46 -7.17 -5.81 -3.98
C ALA A 46 -5.90 -5.31 -3.25
N ASP A 47 -5.65 -4.01 -3.27
CA ASP A 47 -4.57 -3.37 -2.51
C ASP A 47 -4.84 -3.45 -1.01
N GLN A 48 -6.10 -3.28 -0.60
CA GLN A 48 -6.53 -3.43 0.78
C GLN A 48 -6.29 -4.82 1.34
N LYS A 49 -6.69 -5.83 0.60
CA LYS A 49 -6.48 -7.23 0.98
C LYS A 49 -5.00 -7.54 1.13
N PHE A 50 -4.17 -7.11 0.18
CA PHE A 50 -2.74 -7.38 0.22
C PHE A 50 -2.01 -6.77 1.42
N TYR A 51 -2.27 -5.50 1.80
CA TYR A 51 -1.58 -4.95 2.96
C TYR A 51 -2.07 -5.58 4.27
N ARG A 52 -3.32 -6.04 4.33
CA ARG A 52 -3.84 -6.81 5.47
C ARG A 52 -3.12 -8.15 5.56
N GLU A 53 -3.04 -8.89 4.47
CA GLU A 53 -2.27 -10.14 4.40
C GLU A 53 -0.79 -9.93 4.72
N LYS A 54 -0.19 -8.82 4.26
CA LYS A 54 1.21 -8.51 4.58
C LYS A 54 1.44 -8.08 6.02
N CYS A 55 0.44 -7.51 6.68
CA CYS A 55 0.49 -7.24 8.11
C CYS A 55 0.34 -8.53 8.93
N GLU A 56 -0.41 -9.50 8.41
CA GLU A 56 -0.66 -10.80 9.04
C GLU A 56 0.50 -11.81 8.81
N GLN A 57 1.19 -11.73 7.67
CA GLN A 57 2.36 -12.55 7.34
C GLN A 57 3.66 -12.14 8.05
N ARG A 58 3.61 -11.67 9.30
CA ARG A 58 4.77 -11.78 10.20
C ARG A 58 4.67 -13.13 10.92
N PRO A 59 5.23 -14.24 10.40
CA PRO A 59 5.55 -15.34 11.29
C PRO A 59 6.57 -14.79 12.30
N GLY A 60 6.31 -15.05 13.58
CA GLY A 60 7.22 -14.73 14.67
C GLY A 60 8.57 -15.40 14.53
#